data_AF-A0A8R1DZH6-F1
#
_entry.id   AF-A0A8R1DZH6-F1
#
_cell.length_a   1.000
_cell.length_b   1.000
_cell.length_c   1.000
_cell.angle_alpha   90.00
_cell.angle_beta   90.00
_cell.angle_gamma   90.00
#
_symmetry.space_group_name_H-M   'P 1'
#
loop_
_entity.id
_entity.type
_entity.pdbx_description
1 polymer ?
#
loop_
_entity_poly.entity_id
_entity_poly.type
_entity_poly.pdbx_seq_one_letter_code
_entity_poly.pdbx_strand_id
1 'polypeptide(L)' 'MVNQYHLIRPESDRPHTALKTKKQICELDIEVLPHRTYSPDLAPTDYHLFHSLQDHLRGDMFDDRRYLALKKAKKGLP' A
#
# COMPACT_ATOMS: atom_id res chain seq x y z
N MET A 1 -2.54 -14.79 -21.20
CA MET A 1 -2.46 -14.54 -19.75
C MET A 1 -2.90 -13.11 -19.52
N VAL A 2 -4.15 -12.90 -19.15
CA VAL A 2 -4.66 -11.56 -18.83
C VAL A 2 -4.24 -11.26 -17.39
N ASN A 3 -3.52 -10.15 -17.18
CA ASN A 3 -3.16 -9.71 -15.84
C ASN A 3 -4.45 -9.29 -15.14
N GLN A 4 -4.99 -10.16 -14.28
CA GLN A 4 -6.15 -9.84 -13.47
C GLN A 4 -5.69 -9.15 -12.20
N TYR A 5 -5.77 -7.83 -12.20
CA TYR A 5 -5.50 -7.02 -11.01
C TYR A 5 -6.68 -7.17 -10.05
N HIS A 6 -6.44 -7.78 -8.90
CA HIS A 6 -7.44 -7.91 -7.85
C HIS A 6 -7.25 -6.79 -6.84
N LEU A 7 -8.30 -5.99 -6.61
CA LEU A 7 -8.28 -4.93 -5.61
C LEU A 7 -9.04 -5.38 -4.36
N ILE A 8 -8.35 -5.43 -3.22
CA ILE A 8 -8.99 -5.65 -1.93
C ILE A 8 -9.69 -4.35 -1.53
N ARG A 9 -11.00 -4.40 -1.27
CA ARG A 9 -11.78 -3.23 -0.86
C ARG A 9 -11.26 -2.71 0.49
N PRO A 10 -10.71 -1.49 0.57
CA PRO A 10 -10.29 -0.95 1.84
C PRO A 10 -11.45 -0.24 2.56
N GLU A 11 -11.31 0.00 3.86
CA GLU A 11 -12.43 0.40 4.74
C GLU A 11 -13.19 1.66 4.34
N SER A 12 -14.47 1.68 4.74
CA SER A 12 -15.58 2.54 4.33
C SER A 12 -15.30 4.05 4.21
N ASP A 13 -14.33 4.60 4.96
CA ASP A 13 -14.20 6.05 5.15
C ASP A 13 -13.02 6.71 4.39
N ARG A 14 -12.45 6.00 3.43
CA ARG A 14 -11.28 6.42 2.66
C ARG A 14 -11.66 6.77 1.21
N PRO A 15 -10.86 7.59 0.49
CA PRO A 15 -11.21 8.12 -0.84
C PRO A 15 -11.47 7.05 -1.91
N HIS A 16 -11.03 5.80 -1.71
CA HIS A 16 -11.32 4.68 -2.61
C HIS A 16 -12.78 4.20 -2.60
N THR A 17 -13.59 4.62 -1.61
CA THR A 17 -15.04 4.37 -1.59
C THR A 17 -15.81 5.45 -2.36
N ALA A 18 -15.15 6.54 -2.75
CA ALA A 18 -15.76 7.63 -3.48
C ALA A 18 -16.30 7.16 -4.84
N LEU A 19 -17.41 7.78 -5.27
CA LEU A 19 -18.10 7.42 -6.51
C LEU A 19 -17.18 7.53 -7.75
N LYS A 20 -16.29 8.52 -7.77
CA LYS A 20 -15.33 8.72 -8.85
C LYS A 20 -14.37 7.52 -8.98
N THR A 21 -13.85 7.03 -7.87
CA THR A 21 -12.94 5.88 -7.85
C THR A 21 -13.65 4.59 -8.22
N LYS A 22 -14.88 4.37 -7.75
CA LYS A 22 -15.70 3.21 -8.17
C LYS A 22 -15.94 3.18 -9.68
N LYS A 23 -16.24 4.33 -10.30
CA LYS A 23 -16.41 4.44 -11.75
C LYS A 23 -15.15 4.05 -12.50
N GLN A 24 -13.99 4.57 -12.08
CA GLN A 24 -12.71 4.22 -12.71
C GLN A 24 -12.36 2.74 -12.55
N ILE A 25 -12.64 2.13 -11.40
CA ILE A 25 -12.44 0.69 -11.17
C ILE A 25 -13.31 -0.14 -12.12
N CYS A 26 -14.57 0.25 -12.33
CA CYS A 26 -15.46 -0.38 -13.31
C CYS A 26 -14.95 -0.21 -14.74
N GLU A 27 -14.46 0.98 -15.11
CA GLU A 27 -13.90 1.26 -16.44
C GLU A 27 -12.63 0.43 -16.73
N LEU A 28 -11.85 0.14 -15.68
CA LEU A 28 -10.61 -0.64 -15.77
C LEU A 28 -10.83 -2.16 -15.66
N ASP A 29 -12.08 -2.62 -15.51
CA ASP A 29 -12.47 -4.02 -15.33
C ASP A 29 -11.69 -4.72 -14.19
N ILE A 30 -11.48 -3.98 -13.10
CA ILE A 30 -10.79 -4.47 -11.90
C ILE A 30 -11.79 -5.15 -10.98
N GLU A 31 -11.56 -6.43 -10.68
CA GLU A 31 -12.38 -7.16 -9.72
C GLU A 31 -12.11 -6.70 -8.28
N VAL A 32 -13.17 -6.30 -7.58
CA VAL A 32 -13.10 -5.84 -6.19
C VAL A 32 -13.56 -6.93 -5.25
N LEU A 33 -12.63 -7.46 -4.46
CA LEU A 33 -12.94 -8.49 -3.48
C LEU A 33 -13.59 -7.89 -2.21
N PRO A 34 -14.67 -8.50 -1.70
CA PRO A 34 -15.30 -8.06 -0.47
C PRO A 34 -14.39 -8.36 0.73
N HIS A 35 -13.96 -7.30 1.42
CA HIS A 35 -13.20 -7.40 2.66
C HIS A 35 -14.09 -7.05 3.87
N ARG A 36 -13.80 -7.67 5.02
CA ARG A 36 -14.46 -7.40 6.30
C ARG A 36 -13.90 -6.15 6.94
N THR A 37 -14.77 -5.39 7.60
CA THR A 37 -14.37 -4.16 8.24
C THR A 37 -13.34 -4.39 9.35
N TYR A 38 -12.15 -3.80 9.24
CA TYR A 38 -11.03 -3.88 10.19
C TYR A 38 -10.33 -5.25 10.28
N SER A 39 -9.85 -5.78 9.15
CA SER A 39 -8.98 -6.97 9.15
C SER A 39 -7.61 -6.68 8.56
N PRO A 40 -6.73 -5.94 9.28
CA PRO A 40 -5.38 -5.66 8.80
C PRO A 40 -4.57 -6.94 8.51
N ASP A 41 -4.86 -8.03 9.22
CA ASP A 41 -4.24 -9.35 9.00
C ASP A 41 -4.60 -9.99 7.64
N LEU A 42 -5.70 -9.53 7.03
CA LEU A 42 -6.21 -10.07 5.77
C LEU A 42 -5.75 -9.27 4.55
N ALA A 43 -5.10 -8.12 4.73
CA ALA A 43 -4.51 -7.35 3.64
C ALA A 43 -3.02 -7.69 3.51
N PRO A 44 -2.59 -8.38 2.44
CA PRO A 44 -1.19 -8.80 2.28
C PRO A 44 -0.20 -7.62 2.37
N THR A 45 -0.60 -6.43 1.89
CA THR A 45 0.20 -5.21 1.97
C THR A 45 0.34 -4.69 3.41
N ASP A 46 -0.74 -4.72 4.19
CA ASP A 46 -0.73 -4.16 5.54
C ASP A 46 0.03 -5.05 6.51
N TYR A 47 -0.20 -6.37 6.46
CA TYR A 47 0.47 -7.30 7.36
C TYR A 47 1.91 -7.64 6.94
N HIS A 48 2.22 -7.79 5.65
CA HIS A 48 3.58 -8.16 5.26
C HIS A 48 4.45 -6.96 4.93
N LEU A 49 4.03 -6.11 3.98
CA LEU A 49 4.88 -5.03 3.48
C LEU A 49 5.09 -3.94 4.52
N PHE A 50 4.02 -3.39 5.10
CA PHE A 50 4.13 -2.29 6.05
C PHE A 50 4.71 -2.72 7.39
N HIS A 51 4.48 -3.97 7.81
CA HIS A 51 5.12 -4.52 9.00
C HIS A 51 6.64 -4.64 8.82
N SER A 52 7.10 -5.29 7.75
CA SER A 52 8.54 -5.37 7.46
C SER A 52 9.17 -4.00 7.23
N LEU A 53 8.43 -3.06 6.64
CA LEU A 53 8.90 -1.69 6.46
C LEU A 53 9.03 -0.96 7.80
N GLN A 54 8.08 -1.09 8.72
CA GLN A 54 8.18 -0.52 10.05
C GLN A 54 9.42 -1.05 10.78
N ASP A 55 9.67 -2.35 10.72
CA ASP A 55 10.86 -2.95 11.33
C ASP A 55 12.15 -2.41 10.70
N HIS A 56 12.16 -2.25 9.38
CA HIS A 56 13.33 -1.71 8.66
C HIS A 56 13.62 -0.25 9.00
N LEU A 57 12.59 0.56 9.24
CA LEU A 57 12.70 1.99 9.56
C LEU A 57 12.81 2.24 11.07
N ARG A 58 12.75 1.19 11.89
CA ARG A 58 12.74 1.32 13.35
C ARG A 58 14.04 1.95 13.84
N GLY A 59 13.92 3.07 14.54
CA GLY A 59 15.06 3.82 15.10
C GLY A 59 15.69 4.83 14.15
N ASP A 60 15.21 4.95 12.91
CA ASP A 60 15.61 6.03 12.02
C ASP A 60 14.84 7.31 12.33
N MET A 61 15.54 8.45 12.34
CA MET A 61 14.93 9.78 12.37
C MET A 61 15.06 10.43 11.00
N PHE A 62 13.94 10.95 10.48
CA PHE A 62 13.85 11.57 9.16
C PHE A 62 13.51 13.05 9.33
N ASP A 63 14.52 13.92 9.27
CA ASP A 63 14.34 15.36 9.49
C ASP A 63 13.76 16.09 8.27
N ASP A 64 14.01 15.57 7.07
CA ASP A 64 13.50 16.14 5.81
C ASP A 64 13.13 15.03 4.84
N ARG A 65 12.17 15.33 3.95
CA ARG A 65 11.69 14.41 2.91
C ARG A 65 12.82 13.94 1.98
N ARG A 66 13.86 14.78 1.83
CA ARG A 66 15.06 14.48 1.03
C ARG A 66 15.98 13.43 1.66
N TYR A 67 15.93 13.25 2.98
CA TYR A 67 16.77 12.27 3.68
C TYR A 67 16.45 10.83 3.24
N LEU A 68 15.20 10.55 2.88
CA LEU A 68 14.74 9.26 2.36
C LEU A 68 15.46 8.86 1.05
N ALA A 69 15.81 9.83 0.21
CA ALA A 69 16.47 9.58 -1.07
C ALA A 69 17.97 9.27 -0.92
N LEU A 70 18.61 9.73 0.17
CA LEU A 70 20.05 9.63 0.38
C LEU A 70 20.47 8.31 1.05
N LYS A 71 19.57 7.61 1.75
CA LYS A 71 19.87 6.31 2.36
C LYS A 71 20.20 5.21 1.32
N LYS A 72 19.71 5.35 0.08
CA LYS A 72 20.02 4.40 -1.02
C LYS A 72 21.47 4.47 -1.49
N ALA A 73 22.16 5.59 -1.28
CA ALA A 73 23.50 5.82 -1.81
C ALA A 73 24.63 5.36 -0.88
N LYS A 74 24.37 5.11 0.41
CA LYS A 74 25.41 4.72 1.39
C LYS A 74 25.55 3.22 1.63
N LYS A 75 24.71 2.38 1.02
CA LYS A 75 24.73 0.91 1.22
C LYS A 75 25.50 0.15 0.12
N GLY A 76 26.42 0.84 -0.56
CA GLY A 76 27.19 0.32 -1.68
C GLY A 76 28.55 1.00 -1.85
N LEU A 77 29.29 1.16 -0.76
CA LEU A 77 30.72 1.50 -0.81
C LEU A 77 31.46 0.43 0.02
N PRO A 78 32.56 -0.15 -0.50
CA PRO A 78 33.24 -1.30 0.11
C PRO A 78 33.62 -1.07 1.58
#